data_AF-A0A4R3JGS3-F1
#
_entry.id   AF-A0A4R3JGS3-F1
#
_cell.length_a   1.000
_cell.length_b   1.000
_cell.length_c   1.000
_cell.angle_alpha   90.00
_cell.angle_beta   90.00
_cell.angle_gamma   90.00
#
_symmetry.space_group_name_H-M   'P 1'
#
loop_
_entity.id
_entity.type
_entity.pdbx_description
1 polymer ?
#
loop_
_entity_poly.entity_id
_entity_poly.type
_entity_poly.pdbx_seq_one_letter_code
_entity_poly.pdbx_strand_id
1 'polypeptide(L)'
;MARTLSNDLRKRVIEAVNGGMSRRAAAAKYDVGEATAIRWVARYRRTGSWEPDKRGSGAPRSPLDGLRTEILALVEEQADITLGEIVVHLHRAHGVETSKSSVDRFFARHGVTFKKRLRTPASRNGPT
;
A
#
# COMPACT_ATOMS: atom_id res chain seq x y z
N MET A 1 8.57 14.72 -7.44
CA MET A 1 7.24 14.04 -7.41
C MET A 1 6.61 14.09 -8.79
N ALA A 2 6.23 12.95 -9.37
CA ALA A 2 5.58 12.91 -10.69
C ALA A 2 4.13 13.38 -10.58
N ARG A 3 3.88 14.62 -11.01
CA ARG A 3 2.54 15.21 -11.19
C ARG A 3 1.84 14.45 -12.31
N THR A 4 0.72 13.82 -12.02
CA THR A 4 -0.12 13.20 -13.04
C THR A 4 -0.68 14.31 -13.94
N LEU A 5 -0.45 14.21 -15.25
CA LEU A 5 -1.20 15.00 -16.24
C LEU A 5 -2.70 14.85 -15.94
N SER A 6 -3.43 15.98 -15.90
CA SER A 6 -4.84 16.03 -15.51
C SER A 6 -5.66 14.98 -16.25
N ASN A 7 -6.60 14.32 -15.57
CA ASN A 7 -7.49 13.31 -16.16
C ASN A 7 -8.26 13.87 -17.36
N ASP A 8 -8.60 15.16 -17.32
CA ASP A 8 -9.27 15.86 -18.41
C ASP A 8 -8.42 15.88 -19.70
N LEU A 9 -7.11 16.12 -19.58
CA LEU A 9 -6.19 16.11 -20.72
C LEU A 9 -6.12 14.73 -21.38
N ARG A 10 -6.13 13.67 -20.57
CA ARG A 10 -6.16 12.28 -21.07
C ARG A 10 -7.44 11.99 -21.83
N LYS A 11 -8.57 12.41 -21.25
CA LYS A 11 -9.90 12.24 -21.85
C LYS A 11 -9.97 12.93 -23.21
N ARG A 12 -9.57 14.20 -23.31
CA ARG A 12 -9.59 14.96 -24.58
C ARG A 12 -8.70 14.36 -25.67
N VAL A 13 -7.52 13.84 -25.31
CA VAL A 13 -6.64 13.12 -26.24
C VAL A 13 -7.30 11.84 -26.76
N ILE A 14 -7.90 11.06 -25.86
CA ILE A 14 -8.59 9.80 -26.22
C ILE A 14 -9.81 10.08 -27.12
N GLU A 15 -10.63 11.08 -26.77
CA GLU A 15 -11.80 11.49 -27.55
C GLU A 15 -11.42 11.96 -28.95
N ALA A 16 -10.36 12.77 -29.08
CA ALA A 16 -9.88 13.20 -30.39
C ALA A 16 -9.45 12.00 -31.26
N VAL A 17 -8.77 11.01 -30.67
CA VAL A 17 -8.36 9.80 -31.40
C VAL A 17 -9.56 8.92 -31.77
N ASN A 18 -10.55 8.80 -30.90
CA ASN A 18 -11.80 8.09 -31.21
C ASN A 18 -12.62 8.82 -32.29
N GLY A 19 -12.52 10.15 -32.35
CA GLY A 19 -13.10 10.99 -33.40
C GLY A 19 -12.35 10.96 -34.74
N GLY A 20 -11.40 10.03 -34.93
CA GLY A 20 -10.70 9.79 -36.20
C GLY A 20 -9.32 10.45 -36.31
N MET A 21 -8.87 11.19 -35.29
CA MET A 21 -7.56 11.82 -35.31
C MET A 21 -6.43 10.80 -35.09
N SER A 22 -5.30 10.96 -35.76
CA SER A 22 -4.14 10.11 -35.49
C SER A 22 -3.57 10.41 -34.09
N ARG A 23 -2.93 9.41 -33.47
CA ARG A 23 -2.32 9.58 -32.14
C ARG A 23 -1.26 10.69 -32.10
N ARG A 24 -0.50 10.85 -33.19
CA ARG A 24 0.50 11.91 -33.35
C ARG A 24 -0.15 13.28 -33.49
N ALA A 25 -1.21 13.37 -34.29
CA ALA A 25 -1.96 14.63 -34.46
C ALA A 25 -2.63 15.06 -33.14
N ALA A 26 -3.21 14.12 -32.39
CA ALA A 26 -3.75 14.41 -31.06
C ALA A 26 -2.64 14.84 -30.07
N ALA A 27 -1.45 14.25 -30.15
CA ALA A 27 -0.32 14.61 -29.32
C ALA A 27 0.11 16.07 -29.55
N ALA A 28 0.27 16.47 -30.82
CA ALA A 28 0.58 17.84 -31.21
C ALA A 28 -0.53 18.83 -30.80
N LYS A 29 -1.80 18.48 -31.00
CA LYS A 29 -2.95 19.35 -30.66
C LYS A 29 -3.03 19.69 -29.17
N TYR A 30 -2.65 18.76 -28.30
CA TYR A 30 -2.78 18.90 -26.85
C TYR A 30 -1.45 19.10 -26.13
N ASP A 31 -0.37 19.38 -26.87
CA ASP A 31 0.99 19.58 -26.35
C ASP A 31 1.44 18.46 -25.38
N VAL A 32 1.20 17.21 -25.80
CA VAL A 32 1.68 16.03 -25.08
C VAL A 32 2.66 15.25 -25.95
N GLY A 33 3.67 14.62 -25.35
CA GLY A 33 4.61 13.79 -26.11
C GLY A 33 3.90 12.63 -26.83
N GLU A 34 4.34 12.31 -28.05
CA GLU A 34 3.72 11.26 -28.88
C GLU A 34 3.62 9.91 -28.16
N ALA A 35 4.70 9.49 -27.49
CA ALA A 35 4.74 8.26 -26.71
C ALA A 35 3.70 8.25 -25.57
N THR A 36 3.41 9.42 -24.98
CA THR A 36 2.40 9.57 -23.93
C THR A 36 0.99 9.37 -24.50
N ALA A 37 0.67 10.03 -25.61
CA ALA A 37 -0.62 9.85 -26.29
C ALA A 37 -0.83 8.39 -26.74
N ILE A 38 0.22 7.74 -27.26
CA ILE A 38 0.19 6.32 -27.62
C ILE A 38 -0.13 5.45 -26.42
N ARG A 39 0.57 5.65 -25.29
CA ARG A 39 0.34 4.89 -24.05
C ARG A 39 -1.07 5.09 -23.50
N TRP A 40 -1.60 6.32 -23.53
CA TRP A 40 -2.96 6.61 -23.06
C TRP A 40 -4.01 5.90 -23.91
N VAL A 41 -3.91 5.98 -25.24
CA VAL A 41 -4.87 5.32 -26.14
C VAL A 41 -4.76 3.81 -26.05
N ALA A 42 -3.55 3.24 -25.98
CA ALA A 42 -3.36 1.81 -25.83
C ALA A 42 -3.99 1.28 -24.53
N ARG A 43 -3.81 2.01 -23.42
CA ARG A 43 -4.43 1.66 -22.15
C ARG A 43 -5.96 1.80 -22.20
N TYR A 44 -6.48 2.88 -22.78
CA TYR A 44 -7.92 3.07 -22.93
C TYR A 44 -8.55 1.92 -23.72
N ARG A 45 -7.94 1.48 -24.82
CA ARG A 45 -8.41 0.30 -25.58
C ARG A 45 -8.40 -1.00 -24.78
N ARG A 46 -7.48 -1.16 -23.84
CA ARG A 46 -7.39 -2.35 -22.98
C ARG A 46 -8.36 -2.33 -21.80
N THR A 47 -8.67 -1.15 -21.25
CA THR A 47 -9.34 -1.03 -19.94
C THR A 47 -10.65 -0.26 -19.96
N GLY A 48 -10.94 0.48 -21.05
CA GLY A 48 -12.06 1.40 -21.14
C GLY A 48 -11.95 2.66 -20.29
N SER A 49 -10.88 2.81 -19.48
CA SER A 49 -10.73 3.92 -18.53
C SER A 49 -9.62 4.91 -18.95
N TRP A 50 -9.93 6.20 -18.80
CA TRP A 50 -8.97 7.32 -18.96
C TRP A 50 -8.22 7.65 -17.67
N GLU A 51 -8.68 7.17 -16.51
CA GLU A 51 -8.08 7.45 -15.21
C GLU A 51 -6.72 6.78 -15.08
N PRO A 52 -5.68 7.38 -14.48
CA PRO A 52 -4.41 6.71 -14.22
C PRO A 52 -4.59 5.42 -13.42
N ASP A 53 -3.64 4.49 -13.58
CA ASP A 53 -3.59 3.32 -12.70
C ASP A 53 -3.43 3.78 -11.25
N LYS A 54 -4.11 3.09 -10.33
CA LYS A 54 -3.95 3.31 -8.90
C LYS A 54 -2.46 3.19 -8.57
N ARG A 55 -1.84 4.28 -8.12
CA ARG A 55 -0.45 4.25 -7.69
C ARG A 55 -0.37 3.50 -6.37
N GLY A 56 0.22 2.29 -6.39
CA GLY A 56 0.70 1.62 -5.19
C GLY A 56 -0.31 0.82 -4.36
N SER A 57 -1.35 0.20 -4.93
CA SER A 57 -2.35 -0.52 -4.14
C SER A 57 -2.67 -1.96 -4.59
N GLY A 58 -1.78 -2.60 -5.36
CA GLY A 58 -2.05 -3.95 -5.90
C GLY A 58 -1.37 -5.08 -5.13
N ALA A 59 -0.16 -4.85 -4.64
CA ALA A 59 0.63 -5.89 -3.98
C ALA A 59 0.60 -5.70 -2.45
N PRO A 60 0.46 -6.79 -1.68
CA PRO A 60 0.69 -6.74 -0.25
C PRO A 60 2.08 -6.17 0.01
N ARG A 61 2.17 -5.24 0.95
CA ARG A 61 3.42 -4.52 1.27
C ARG A 61 4.36 -5.39 2.11
N SER A 62 3.83 -6.50 2.65
CA SER A 62 4.54 -7.53 3.41
C SER A 62 3.84 -8.88 3.21
N PRO A 63 4.56 -10.02 3.24
CA PRO A 63 3.95 -11.36 3.36
C PRO A 63 2.96 -11.47 4.52
N LEU A 64 3.19 -10.69 5.60
CA LEU A 64 2.30 -10.63 6.76
C LEU A 64 0.92 -10.03 6.46
N ASP A 65 0.79 -9.20 5.42
CA ASP A 65 -0.51 -8.60 5.08
C ASP A 65 -1.50 -9.67 4.58
N GLY A 66 -1.01 -10.79 4.02
CA GLY A 66 -1.83 -11.94 3.64
C GLY A 66 -2.34 -12.75 4.84
N LEU A 67 -1.59 -12.74 5.95
CA LEU A 67 -1.92 -13.42 7.20
C LEU A 67 -2.56 -12.48 8.23
N ARG A 68 -3.07 -11.33 7.79
CA ARG A 68 -3.53 -10.26 8.68
C ARG A 68 -4.57 -10.74 9.70
N THR A 69 -5.59 -11.44 9.23
CA THR A 69 -6.71 -11.90 10.06
C THR A 69 -6.25 -12.84 11.16
N GLU A 70 -5.31 -13.73 10.83
CA GLU A 70 -4.77 -14.71 11.78
C GLU A 70 -3.84 -14.06 12.81
N ILE A 71 -2.95 -13.15 12.37
CA ILE A 71 -2.08 -12.43 13.30
C ILE A 71 -2.90 -11.60 14.30
N LEU A 72 -4.00 -10.98 13.86
CA LEU A 72 -4.89 -10.25 14.74
C LEU A 72 -5.68 -11.17 15.69
N ALA A 73 -6.19 -12.30 15.19
CA ALA A 73 -6.88 -13.29 16.02
C ALA A 73 -5.97 -13.88 17.10
N LEU A 74 -4.70 -14.16 16.77
CA LEU A 74 -3.69 -14.65 17.70
C LEU A 74 -3.44 -13.66 18.85
N VAL A 75 -3.44 -12.36 18.57
CA VAL A 75 -3.28 -11.30 19.58
C VAL A 75 -4.55 -11.13 20.43
N GLU A 76 -5.72 -11.30 19.82
CA GLU A 76 -7.00 -11.28 20.55
C GLU A 76 -7.14 -12.48 21.50
N GLU A 77 -6.70 -13.67 21.08
CA GLU A 77 -6.69 -14.89 21.89
C GLU A 77 -5.63 -14.84 23.00
N GLN A 78 -4.45 -14.31 22.70
CA GLN A 78 -3.32 -14.22 23.62
C GLN A 78 -2.83 -12.78 23.74
N ALA A 79 -3.47 -12.02 24.63
CA ALA A 79 -3.18 -10.58 24.81
C ALA A 79 -1.73 -10.28 25.25
N ASP A 80 -1.04 -11.24 25.88
CA ASP A 80 0.35 -11.10 26.37
C ASP A 80 1.39 -11.71 25.41
N ILE A 81 1.00 -12.10 24.19
CA ILE A 81 1.93 -12.68 23.22
C ILE A 81 2.99 -11.68 22.79
N THR A 82 4.25 -12.10 22.87
CA THR A 82 5.39 -11.27 22.50
C THR A 82 5.62 -11.28 20.99
N LEU A 83 6.27 -10.22 20.46
CA LEU A 83 6.69 -10.17 19.06
C LEU A 83 7.56 -11.37 18.64
N GLY A 84 8.35 -11.93 19.58
CA GLY A 84 9.17 -13.10 19.30
C GLY A 84 8.36 -14.38 19.13
N GLU A 85 7.35 -14.58 19.98
CA GLU A 85 6.44 -15.71 19.88
C GLU A 85 5.60 -15.64 18.60
N ILE A 86 5.18 -14.45 18.18
CA ILE A 86 4.51 -14.25 16.88
C ILE A 86 5.42 -14.66 15.73
N VAL A 87 6.71 -14.29 15.74
CA VAL A 87 7.67 -14.71 14.70
C VAL A 87 7.80 -16.23 14.65
N VAL A 88 7.93 -16.90 15.81
CA VAL A 88 8.03 -18.35 15.90
C VAL A 88 6.74 -19.02 15.41
N HIS A 89 5.59 -18.49 15.79
CA HIS A 89 4.29 -18.98 15.34
C HIS A 89 4.15 -18.89 13.81
N LEU A 90 4.46 -17.73 13.24
CA LEU A 90 4.42 -17.50 11.79
C LEU A 90 5.38 -18.41 11.01
N HIS A 91 6.56 -18.67 11.55
CA HIS A 91 7.50 -19.60 10.95
C HIS A 91 6.97 -21.05 11.01
N ARG A 92 6.40 -21.47 12.15
CA ARG A 92 5.92 -22.85 12.33
C ARG A 92 4.63 -23.15 11.56
N ALA A 93 3.68 -22.22 11.55
CA ALA A 93 2.38 -22.42 10.93
C ALA A 93 2.40 -22.16 9.41
N HIS A 94 3.19 -21.17 8.96
CA HIS A 94 3.15 -20.68 7.57
C HIS A 94 4.48 -20.73 6.84
N GLY A 95 5.58 -21.13 7.50
CA GLY A 95 6.92 -21.10 6.91
C GLY A 95 7.41 -19.69 6.58
N VAL A 96 6.81 -18.65 7.17
CA VAL A 96 7.16 -17.25 6.87
C VAL A 96 8.38 -16.85 7.70
N GLU A 97 9.51 -16.64 7.03
CA GLU A 97 10.69 -16.02 7.64
C GLU A 97 10.46 -14.52 7.84
N THR A 98 10.32 -14.10 9.09
CA THR A 98 10.08 -12.70 9.45
C THR A 98 10.88 -12.29 10.69
N SER A 99 10.98 -10.98 10.92
CA SER A 99 11.70 -10.41 12.06
C SER A 99 10.72 -9.73 13.03
N LYS A 100 11.14 -9.54 14.30
CA LYS A 100 10.36 -8.76 15.27
C LYS A 100 10.02 -7.36 14.75
N SER A 101 10.96 -6.70 14.07
CA SER A 101 10.76 -5.38 13.46
C SER A 101 9.74 -5.40 12.31
N SER A 102 9.64 -6.50 11.58
CA SER A 102 8.63 -6.68 10.52
C SER A 102 7.23 -6.81 11.12
N VAL A 103 7.11 -7.56 12.22
CA VAL A 103 5.85 -7.72 12.97
C VAL A 103 5.44 -6.40 13.65
N ASP A 104 6.39 -5.66 14.24
CA ASP A 104 6.15 -4.33 14.80
C ASP A 104 5.63 -3.34 13.75
N ARG A 105 6.28 -3.26 12.57
CA ARG A 105 5.81 -2.45 11.44
C ARG A 105 4.45 -2.89 10.91
N PHE A 106 4.14 -4.19 10.98
CA PHE A 106 2.82 -4.70 10.62
C PHE A 106 1.77 -4.14 11.59
N PHE A 107 1.98 -4.25 12.91
CA PHE A 107 1.04 -3.71 13.89
C PHE A 107 0.88 -2.20 13.78
N ALA A 108 1.97 -1.45 13.61
CA ALA A 108 1.93 -0.01 13.37
C ALA A 108 1.09 0.37 12.14
N ARG A 109 1.15 -0.42 11.06
CA ARG A 109 0.36 -0.20 9.84
C ARG A 109 -1.12 -0.52 10.04
N HIS A 110 -1.44 -1.53 10.84
CA HIS A 110 -2.80 -1.96 11.12
C HIS A 110 -3.44 -1.25 12.32
N GLY A 111 -2.78 -0.23 12.87
CA GLY A 111 -3.29 0.59 13.97
C GLY A 111 -3.31 -0.11 15.33
N VAL A 112 -2.60 -1.24 15.47
CA VAL A 112 -2.48 -1.95 16.74
C VAL A 112 -1.40 -1.29 17.57
N THR A 113 -1.81 -0.58 18.61
CA THR A 113 -0.91 0.09 19.54
C THR A 113 -0.99 -0.59 20.91
N PHE A 114 0.15 -1.06 21.43
CA PHE A 114 0.22 -1.49 22.81
C PHE A 114 0.11 -0.28 23.74
N LYS A 115 -0.85 -0.29 24.67
CA LYS A 115 -1.00 0.78 25.66
C LYS A 115 0.19 0.73 26.63
N LYS A 116 1.17 1.61 26.43
CA LYS A 116 2.31 1.75 27.33
C LYS A 116 1.85 2.40 28.65
N ARG A 117 1.86 1.64 29.75
CA ARG A 117 1.74 2.22 31.10
C ARG A 117 3.10 2.79 31.50
N LEU A 118 3.15 4.08 31.86
CA LEU A 118 4.36 4.70 32.41
C LEU A 118 4.72 3.97 33.72
N ARG A 119 5.99 3.60 33.88
CA ARG A 119 6.49 3.06 35.15
C ARG A 119 6.37 4.15 36.22
N THR A 120 5.67 3.87 37.31
CA THR A 120 5.71 4.71 38.50
C THR A 120 7.12 4.58 39.12
N PRO A 121 7.81 5.69 39.44
CA PRO A 121 9.07 5.63 40.16
C PRO A 121 8.89 4.86 41.48
N ALA A 122 9.87 4.05 41.86
CA ALA A 122 9.87 3.42 43.17
C ALA A 122 9.86 4.50 44.26
N SER A 123 8.96 4.39 45.24
CA SER A 123 8.94 5.30 46.38
C SER A 123 10.23 5.12 47.19
N ARG A 124 10.97 6.22 47.40
CA ARG A 124 12.21 6.24 48.20
C ARG A 124 11.97 6.17 49.71
N ASN A 125 10.75 5.89 50.15
CA ASN A 125 10.30 6.08 51.54
C ASN A 125 9.90 4.75 52.22
N GLY A 126 10.69 3.70 52.04
CA GLY A 126 10.59 2.49 52.87
C GLY A 126 11.42 2.66 54.15
N PRO A 127 10.90 2.35 55.36
CA PRO A 127 11.69 2.41 56.58
C PRO A 127 12.77 1.31 56.57
N THR A 128 14.00 1.69 56.91
CA THR A 128 15.13 0.80 57.23
C THR A 128 14.94 0.13 58.58
#